data_AF-A0A447MV29-F1
#
_entry.id   AF-A0A447MV29-F1
#
_cell.length_a   1.000
_cell.length_b   1.000
_cell.length_c   1.000
_cell.angle_alpha   90.00
_cell.angle_beta   90.00
_cell.angle_gamma   90.00
#
_symmetry.space_group_name_H-M   'P 1'
#
loop_
_entity.id
_entity.type
_entity.pdbx_description
1 polymer ?
#
loop_
_entity_poly.entity_id
_entity_poly.type
_entity_poly.pdbx_seq_one_letter_code
_entity_poly.pdbx_strand_id
1 'polypeptide(L)'
;MVGIHCASAKLKAMLALAGGDLEQALIWTEWTMEFNSSVFSPARANYYRCLQTLLLLSQEDGASATAISQCFYKNVWRRGCRGRQRRA
;
A
#
# COMPACT_ATOMS: atom_id res chain seq x y z
N MET A 1 -24.59 -9.47 0.99
CA MET A 1 -23.41 -10.27 0.62
C MET A 1 -22.13 -9.44 0.69
N VAL A 2 -21.66 -9.00 1.87
CA VAL A 2 -20.45 -8.14 2.01
C VAL A 2 -19.34 -8.78 2.86
N GLY A 3 -19.60 -9.90 3.54
CA GLY A 3 -18.65 -10.49 4.50
C GLY A 3 -17.55 -11.40 3.92
N ILE A 4 -17.74 -11.99 2.73
CA ILE A 4 -16.86 -13.09 2.25
C ILE A 4 -15.71 -12.60 1.34
N HIS A 5 -15.87 -11.44 0.67
CA HIS A 5 -14.82 -10.91 -0.22
C HIS A 5 -13.70 -10.14 0.51
N CYS A 6 -13.97 -9.52 1.65
CA CYS A 6 -13.02 -8.64 2.33
C CYS A 6 -11.81 -9.40 2.95
N ALA A 7 -12.05 -10.47 3.73
CA ALA A 7 -10.97 -11.23 4.36
C ALA A 7 -10.08 -11.94 3.32
N SER A 8 -10.70 -12.38 2.23
CA SER A 8 -10.03 -13.02 1.10
C SER A 8 -9.11 -12.06 0.35
N ALA A 9 -9.48 -10.78 0.21
CA ALA A 9 -8.69 -9.81 -0.56
C ALA A 9 -7.33 -9.51 0.08
N LYS A 10 -7.28 -9.35 1.40
CA LYS A 10 -6.01 -9.16 2.11
C LYS A 10 -5.09 -10.38 1.98
N LEU A 11 -5.65 -11.59 2.11
CA LEU A 11 -4.90 -12.84 1.96
C LEU A 11 -4.42 -13.03 0.51
N LYS A 12 -5.26 -12.71 -0.48
CA LYS A 12 -4.91 -12.77 -1.91
C LYS A 12 -3.78 -11.80 -2.26
N ALA A 13 -3.82 -10.57 -1.76
CA ALA A 13 -2.72 -9.61 -1.94
C ALA A 13 -1.40 -10.17 -1.39
N MET A 14 -1.42 -10.77 -0.19
CA MET A 14 -0.23 -11.35 0.43
C MET A 14 0.29 -12.59 -0.31
N LEU A 15 -0.59 -13.43 -0.83
CA LEU A 15 -0.22 -14.60 -1.64
C LEU A 15 0.38 -14.19 -2.99
N ALA A 16 -0.20 -13.19 -3.66
CA ALA A 16 0.34 -12.66 -4.91
C ALA A 16 1.74 -12.04 -4.70
N LEU A 17 1.93 -11.29 -3.61
CA LEU A 17 3.24 -10.79 -3.18
C LEU A 17 4.25 -11.93 -2.96
N ALA A 18 3.84 -13.01 -2.30
CA ALA A 18 4.71 -14.17 -2.08
C ALA A 18 5.00 -14.96 -3.38
N GLY A 19 4.06 -14.94 -4.33
CA GLY A 19 4.20 -15.55 -5.65
C GLY A 19 5.01 -14.72 -6.66
N GLY A 20 5.42 -13.50 -6.30
CA GLY A 20 6.13 -12.59 -7.20
C GLY A 20 5.24 -11.94 -8.26
N ASP A 21 3.92 -12.14 -8.19
CA ASP A 21 2.94 -11.52 -9.08
C ASP A 21 2.56 -10.14 -8.54
N LEU A 22 3.38 -9.15 -8.88
CA LEU A 22 3.25 -7.77 -8.41
C LEU A 22 2.01 -7.06 -9.00
N GLU A 23 1.55 -7.50 -10.17
CA GLU A 23 0.37 -6.94 -10.84
C GLU A 23 -0.92 -7.36 -10.12
N GLN A 24 -1.08 -8.66 -9.84
CA GLN A 24 -2.18 -9.15 -9.01
C GLN A 24 -2.11 -8.55 -7.60
N ALA A 25 -0.91 -8.45 -7.01
CA ALA A 25 -0.75 -7.87 -5.69
C ALA A 25 -1.24 -6.40 -5.64
N LEU A 26 -1.00 -5.62 -6.70
CA LEU A 26 -1.49 -4.25 -6.79
C LEU A 26 -3.02 -4.22 -6.85
N ILE A 27 -3.64 -5.00 -7.73
CA ILE A 27 -5.11 -5.04 -7.88
C ILE A 27 -5.79 -5.34 -6.54
N TRP A 28 -5.33 -6.38 -5.84
CA TRP A 28 -5.91 -6.74 -4.54
C TRP A 28 -5.62 -5.70 -3.45
N THR A 29 -4.49 -4.98 -3.55
CA THR A 29 -4.16 -3.88 -2.63
C THR A 29 -5.08 -2.68 -2.83
N GLU A 30 -5.34 -2.28 -4.07
CA GLU A 30 -6.24 -1.17 -4.41
C GLU A 30 -7.67 -1.47 -3.97
N TRP A 31 -8.15 -2.67 -4.31
CA TRP A 31 -9.46 -3.13 -3.87
C TRP A 31 -9.57 -3.18 -2.35
N THR A 32 -8.52 -3.64 -1.66
CA THR A 32 -8.49 -3.67 -0.19
C THR A 32 -8.58 -2.25 0.39
N MET A 33 -7.87 -1.28 -0.17
CA MET A 33 -7.97 0.12 0.29
C MET A 33 -9.33 0.74 0.02
N GLU A 34 -9.87 0.55 -1.18
CA GLU A 34 -11.15 1.13 -1.60
C GLU A 34 -12.28 0.67 -0.69
N PHE A 35 -12.37 -0.63 -0.39
CA PHE A 35 -13.47 -1.20 0.36
C PHE A 35 -13.26 -1.26 1.88
N ASN A 36 -12.03 -1.08 2.39
CA ASN A 36 -11.73 -1.21 3.83
C ASN A 36 -11.07 0.01 4.46
N SER A 37 -10.88 1.10 3.71
CA SER A 37 -10.29 2.33 4.23
C SER A 37 -11.01 2.88 5.46
N SER A 38 -12.34 2.72 5.55
CA SER A 38 -13.17 3.20 6.67
C SER A 38 -12.92 2.48 7.99
N VAL A 39 -12.48 1.23 7.96
CA VAL A 39 -12.22 0.38 9.14
C VAL A 39 -10.73 0.31 9.50
N PHE A 40 -9.86 0.96 8.73
CA PHE A 40 -8.44 0.95 9.00
C PHE A 40 -8.04 1.98 10.06
N SER A 41 -7.19 1.53 11.00
CA SER A 41 -6.47 2.45 11.86
C SER A 41 -5.54 3.34 11.03
N PRO A 42 -5.19 4.55 11.49
CA PRO A 42 -4.32 5.46 10.74
C PRO A 42 -2.98 4.83 10.35
N ALA A 43 -2.41 3.98 11.22
CA ALA A 43 -1.17 3.26 10.93
C ALA A 43 -1.34 2.22 9.82
N ARG A 44 -2.47 1.48 9.81
CA ARG A 44 -2.76 0.47 8.79
C ARG A 44 -3.10 1.12 7.44
N ALA A 45 -3.83 2.24 7.44
CA ALA A 45 -4.09 3.02 6.24
C ALA A 45 -2.78 3.52 5.61
N ASN A 46 -1.84 4.02 6.44
CA ASN A 46 -0.53 4.43 5.97
C ASN A 46 0.28 3.27 5.39
N TYR A 47 0.24 2.08 6.02
CA TYR A 47 0.87 0.87 5.50
C TYR A 47 0.37 0.51 4.08
N TYR A 48 -0.94 0.52 3.85
CA TYR A 48 -1.47 0.19 2.52
C TYR A 48 -1.16 1.27 1.47
N ARG A 49 -1.11 2.55 1.85
CA ARG A 49 -0.64 3.63 0.96
C ARG A 49 0.83 3.46 0.58
N CYS A 50 1.64 3.10 1.56
CA CYS A 50 3.04 2.75 1.36
C CYS A 50 3.17 1.57 0.39
N LEU A 51 2.41 0.49 0.62
CA LEU A 51 2.45 -0.72 -0.18
C LEU A 51 2.01 -0.46 -1.63
N GLN A 52 0.90 0.24 -1.85
CA GLN A 52 0.44 0.61 -3.19
C GLN A 52 1.51 1.42 -3.95
N THR A 53 2.12 2.40 -3.29
CA THR A 53 3.16 3.23 -3.90
C THR A 53 4.39 2.41 -4.29
N LEU A 54 4.82 1.47 -3.43
CA LEU A 54 5.94 0.58 -3.73
C LEU A 54 5.63 -0.36 -4.90
N LEU A 55 4.42 -0.91 -4.96
CA LEU A 55 3.99 -1.79 -6.05
C LEU A 55 3.92 -1.04 -7.39
N LEU A 56 3.38 0.20 -7.40
CA LEU A 56 3.38 1.06 -8.59
C LEU A 56 4.81 1.39 -9.05
N LEU A 57 5.69 1.78 -8.12
CA LEU A 57 7.09 2.08 -8.44
C LEU A 57 7.87 0.84 -8.90
N SER A 58 7.50 -0.35 -8.45
CA SER A 58 8.15 -1.60 -8.88
C SER A 58 7.79 -2.02 -10.31
N GLN A 59 6.72 -1.43 -10.87
CA GLN A 59 6.32 -1.63 -12.27
C GLN A 59 6.97 -0.60 -13.21
N GLU A 60 7.66 0.42 -12.69
CA GLU A 60 8.38 1.37 -13.55
C GLU A 60 9.71 0.77 -14.03
N ASP A 61 9.84 0.69 -15.36
CA ASP A 61 11.05 0.20 -16.01
C ASP A 61 12.27 1.04 -15.64
N GLY A 62 13.34 0.39 -15.17
CA GLY A 62 14.60 1.05 -14.83
C GLY A 62 14.68 1.66 -13.42
N ALA A 63 13.65 1.47 -12.59
CA ALA A 63 13.68 1.92 -11.20
C ALA A 63 14.65 1.08 -10.35
N SER A 64 15.78 1.67 -9.94
CA SER A 64 16.68 1.03 -8.98
C SER A 64 16.05 0.98 -7.58
N ALA A 65 16.36 -0.06 -6.79
CA ALA A 65 15.88 -0.19 -5.41
C ALA A 65 16.15 1.05 -4.53
N THR A 66 17.27 1.74 -4.81
CA THR A 66 17.64 3.00 -4.17
C THR A 66 16.70 4.14 -4.55
N ALA A 67 16.36 4.28 -5.83
CA ALA A 67 15.43 5.30 -6.31
C ALA A 67 14.02 5.08 -5.73
N ILE A 68 13.56 3.84 -5.68
CA ILE A 68 12.27 3.46 -5.06
C ILE A 68 12.25 3.86 -3.58
N SER A 69 13.31 3.50 -2.83
CA SER A 69 13.44 3.84 -1.41
C SER A 69 13.42 5.36 -1.19
N GLN A 70 14.16 6.12 -1.98
CA GLN A 70 14.19 7.59 -1.85
C GLN A 70 12.84 8.24 -2.19
N CYS A 71 12.15 7.76 -3.23
CA CYS A 71 10.84 8.25 -3.62
C CYS A 71 9.80 7.97 -2.53
N PHE A 72 9.86 6.77 -1.94
CA PHE A 72 9.02 6.35 -0.83
C PHE A 72 9.17 7.25 0.41
N TYR A 73 10.41 7.48 0.87
CA TYR A 73 10.67 8.32 2.04
C TYR A 73 10.24 9.78 1.82
N LYS A 74 10.46 10.33 0.61
CA LYS A 74 10.11 11.72 0.30
C LYS A 74 8.60 11.95 0.19
N ASN A 75 7.87 11.03 -0.44
CA ASN A 75 6.48 11.27 -0.83
C ASN A 75 5.45 10.69 0.15
N VAL A 76 5.76 9.58 0.84
CA VAL A 76 4.79 8.90 1.72
C VAL A 76 5.09 9.18 3.19
N TRP A 77 6.31 8.90 3.66
CA TRP A 77 6.67 9.11 5.07
C TRP A 77 6.61 10.58 5.50
N ARG A 78 7.12 11.49 4.65
CA ARG A 78 7.13 12.94 4.93
C ARG A 78 5.72 13.55 5.00
N ARG A 79 4.75 13.00 4.25
CA ARG A 79 3.33 13.44 4.31
C ARG A 79 2.63 12.92 5.57
N GLY A 80 2.93 11.70 6.01
CA GLY A 80 2.39 11.13 7.26
C GLY A 80 2.88 11.83 8.53
N CYS A 81 4.11 12.34 8.54
CA CYS A 81 4.68 13.03 9.72
C CYS A 81 4.20 14.48 9.87
N ARG A 82 3.88 15.21 8.78
CA ARG A 82 3.37 16.60 8.87
C ARG A 82 2.03 16.71 9.60
N GLY A 83 1.22 15.65 9.60
CA GLY A 83 -0.04 15.61 10.35
C GLY A 83 0.13 15.55 11.87
N ARG A 84 1.33 15.20 12.37
CA ARG A 84 1.63 15.04 13.79
C ARG A 84 2.32 16.26 14.42
N GLN A 85 2.90 17.14 13.62
CA GLN A 85 3.65 18.33 14.07
C GLN A 85 2.80 19.61 14.19
N ARG A 86 1.53 19.59 13.83
CA ARG A 86 0.59 20.72 13.99
C ARG A 86 -0.33 20.59 15.21
N ARG A 87 -0.11 19.58 16.06
CA ARG A 87 -0.88 19.31 17.29
C ARG A 87 0.04 19.11 18.49
N ALA A 88 1.09 19.93 18.57
CA ALA A 88 1.91 20.15 19.76
C ALA A 88 2.06 21.66 19.96
#